data_AF-A0A151TZE3-F1
#
_entry.id   AF-A0A151TZE3-F1
#
_cell.length_a   1.000
_cell.length_b   1.000
_cell.length_c   1.000
_cell.angle_alpha   90.00
_cell.angle_beta   90.00
_cell.angle_gamma   90.00
#
_symmetry.space_group_name_H-M   'P 1'
#
loop_
_entity.id
_entity.type
_entity.pdbx_description
1 polymer ?
#
loop_
_entity_poly.entity_id
_entity_poly.type
_entity_poly.pdbx_seq_one_letter_code
_entity_poly.pdbx_strand_id
1 'polypeptide(L)' 'FNTFFNETGSNKHIPRVIFVNLEPTVIDEVCADTFHQLFHPEQLISGKEDAANNFA' A
#
# COMPACT_ATOMS: atom_id res chain seq x y z
N PHE A 1 -3.06 -19.77 5.42
CA PHE A 1 -3.39 -18.35 5.62
C PHE A 1 -2.17 -17.48 5.97
N ASN A 2 -1.29 -17.89 6.90
CA ASN A 2 -0.14 -17.08 7.34
C ASN A 2 0.91 -16.70 6.28
N THR A 3 0.95 -17.38 5.13
CA THR A 3 1.91 -17.11 4.04
C THR A 3 1.74 -15.71 3.47
N PHE A 4 0.50 -15.27 3.23
CA PHE A 4 0.21 -13.98 2.57
C PHE A 4 -0.37 -12.94 3.51
N PHE A 5 -0.82 -13.34 4.70
CA PHE A 5 -1.47 -12.45 5.66
C PHE A 5 -0.79 -12.56 7.03
N ASN A 6 -0.74 -11.42 7.73
CA ASN A 6 -0.51 -11.32 9.15
C ASN A 6 -1.87 -11.27 9.87
N GLU A 7 -2.03 -12.04 10.94
CA GLU A 7 -3.19 -11.96 11.81
C GLU A 7 -2.85 -11.07 13.02
N THR A 8 -3.67 -10.06 13.28
CA THR A 8 -3.55 -9.24 14.49
C THR A 8 -4.27 -9.93 15.65
N GLY A 9 -3.96 -9.54 16.90
CA GLY A 9 -4.67 -10.03 18.08
C GLY A 9 -6.18 -9.72 18.12
N SER A 10 -6.71 -8.97 17.14
CA SER A 10 -8.13 -8.68 16.95
C SER A 10 -8.78 -9.49 15.81
N ASN A 11 -8.18 -10.61 15.40
CA ASN A 11 -8.61 -11.46 14.25
C ASN A 11 -8.64 -10.72 12.90
N LYS A 12 -7.93 -9.60 12.79
CA LYS A 12 -7.82 -8.85 11.54
C LYS A 12 -6.69 -9.45 10.70
N HIS A 13 -6.99 -9.73 9.43
CA HIS A 13 -6.03 -10.27 8.48
C HIS A 13 -5.48 -9.12 7.63
N ILE A 14 -4.19 -8.83 7.80
CA ILE A 14 -3.48 -7.77 7.09
C ILE A 14 -2.60 -8.39 6.00
N PRO A 15 -2.68 -7.95 4.73
CA PRO A 15 -1.82 -8.47 3.67
C PRO A 15 -0.33 -8.17 3.92
N ARG A 16 0.53 -9.12 3.59
CA ARG A 16 1.99 -8.93 3.50
C ARG A 16 2.32 -8.34 2.11
N VAL A 17 2.13 -7.04 1.95
CA VAL A 17 2.33 -6.33 0.68
C VAL A 17 3.07 -5.01 0.91
N ILE A 18 3.70 -4.48 -0.14
CA ILE A 18 4.24 -3.12 -0.21
C ILE A 18 3.73 -2.51 -1.52
N PHE A 19 3.10 -1.34 -1.44
CA PHE A 19 2.78 -0.51 -2.60
C PHE A 19 3.80 0.61 -2.68
N VAL A 20 4.42 0.78 -3.84
CA VAL A 20 5.40 1.83 -4.08
C VAL A 20 5.01 2.55 -5.36
N ASN A 21 4.86 3.87 -5.26
CA ASN A 21 4.70 4.72 -6.43
C ASN A 21 5.57 5.99 -6.30
N LEU A 22 5.96 6.57 -7.42
CA LEU A 22 6.79 7.79 -7.42
C LEU A 22 5.97 9.07 -7.24
N GLU A 23 4.65 8.97 -7.44
CA GLU A 23 3.70 10.06 -7.23
C GLU A 23 2.57 9.64 -6.27
N PRO A 24 1.97 10.58 -5.53
CA PRO A 24 1.00 10.26 -4.49
C PRO A 24 -0.36 9.80 -5.04
N THR A 25 -0.74 10.21 -6.26
CA THR A 25 -2.10 10.06 -6.81
C THR A 25 -2.63 8.62 -6.71
N VAL A 26 -1.84 7.63 -7.10
CA VAL A 26 -2.25 6.21 -7.07
C VAL A 26 -2.35 5.68 -5.64
N ILE A 27 -1.48 6.14 -4.74
CA ILE A 27 -1.51 5.73 -3.32
C ILE A 27 -2.71 6.37 -2.59
N ASP A 28 -3.06 7.60 -2.95
CA ASP A 28 -4.20 8.31 -2.39
C ASP A 28 -5.53 7.62 -2.76
N GLU A 29 -5.64 7.09 -3.99
CA GLU A 29 -6.79 6.28 -4.41
C GLU A 29 -6.92 5.00 -3.58
N VAL A 30 -5.81 4.30 -3.32
CA VAL A 30 -5.80 3.09 -2.46
C VAL A 30 -6.16 3.43 -1.01
N CYS A 31 -5.76 4.61 -0.52
CA CYS A 31 -6.14 5.12 0.81
C CYS A 31 -7.61 5.53 0.90
N ALA A 32 -8.24 5.90 -0.22
CA ALA A 32 -9.64 6.33 -0.27
C ALA A 32 -10.62 5.18 -0.58
N ASP A 33 -10.12 4.04 -1.06
CA ASP A 33 -10.96 2.90 -1.45
C ASP A 33 -11.58 2.19 -0.25
N THR A 34 -12.64 1.42 -0.50
CA THR A 34 -13.38 0.57 0.44
C THR A 34 -12.45 -0.36 1.24
N PHE A 35 -11.30 -0.71 0.67
CA PHE A 35 -10.31 -1.60 1.26
C PHE A 35 -9.20 -0.88 2.05
N HIS A 36 -9.25 0.44 2.23
CA HIS A 36 -8.18 1.22 2.86
C HIS A 36 -7.76 0.70 4.24
N GLN A 37 -8.70 0.14 5.02
CA GLN A 37 -8.41 -0.39 6.35
C GLN A 37 -7.65 -1.72 6.34
N LEU A 38 -7.53 -2.39 5.19
CA LEU A 38 -6.81 -3.67 5.10
C LEU A 38 -5.30 -3.50 5.13
N PHE A 39 -4.78 -2.34 4.72
CA PHE A 39 -3.34 -2.11 4.61
C PHE A 39 -2.80 -1.35 5.82
N HIS A 40 -1.54 -1.59 6.16
CA HIS A 40 -0.83 -0.69 7.07
C HIS A 40 -0.39 0.56 6.30
N PRO A 41 -0.57 1.78 6.84
CA PRO A 41 -0.13 3.01 6.17
C PRO A 41 1.36 2.99 5.81
N GLU A 42 2.21 2.35 6.62
CA GLU A 42 3.64 2.19 6.36
C GLU A 42 3.96 1.30 5.15
N GLN A 43 2.98 0.51 4.66
CA GLN A 43 3.12 -0.31 3.45
C GLN A 43 2.81 0.48 2.17
N LEU A 44 2.37 1.73 2.30
CA LEU A 44 2.00 2.62 1.20
C LEU A 44 3.06 3.73 1.08
N ILE A 45 3.97 3.59 0.12
CA ILE A 45 5.12 4.47 -0.03
C ILE A 45 4.96 5.30 -1.31
N SER A 46 4.97 6.63 -1.16
CA SER A 46 4.91 7.58 -2.28
C SER A 46 6.14 8.49 -2.35
N GLY A 47 6.59 8.76 -3.58
CA GLY A 47 7.53 9.83 -3.89
C GLY A 47 6.83 11.19 -4.07
N LYS A 48 7.62 12.24 -4.32
CA LYS A 48 7.11 13.59 -4.63
C LYS A 48 7.10 13.91 -6.12
N GLU A 49 7.92 13.21 -6.90
CA GLU A 49 8.17 13.47 -8.31
C GLU A 49 8.12 12.16 -9.07
N ASP A 50 7.49 12.18 -10.25
CA ASP A 50 7.31 11.01 -11.10
C ASP A 50 8.59 10.66 -11.90
N ALA A 51 8.60 9.47 -12.49
CA ALA A 51 9.67 9.10 -13.42
C ALA A 51 9.55 9.81 -14.78
N ALA A 52 8.46 10.54 -15.06
CA ALA A 52 8.20 11.20 -16.32
C ALA A 52 8.42 10.29 -17.57
N ASN A 53 8.01 9.02 -17.47
CA ASN A 53 8.24 7.97 -18.48
C ASN A 53 9.73 7.69 -18.81
N ASN A 54 10.64 7.94 -17.85
CA ASN A 54 12.06 7.69 -17.96
C ASN A 54 12.49 6.46 -17.13
N PHE A 55 13.41 5.64 -17.66
CA PHE A 55 13.96 4.45 -16.99
C PHE A 55 15.37 4.68 -16.38
N ALA A 56 16.04 5.78 -16.75
CA ALA A 56 17.48 6.00 -16.55
C ALA A 56 18.01 5.84 -15.11
#